data_AF-A0A6B3FVP3-F1
#
_entry.id   AF-A0A6B3FVP3-F1
#
_cell.length_a   1.000
_cell.length_b   1.000
_cell.length_c   1.000
_cell.angle_alpha   90.00
_cell.angle_beta   90.00
_cell.angle_gamma   90.00
#
_symmetry.space_group_name_H-M   'P 1'
#
loop_
_entity.id
_entity.type
_entity.pdbx_description
1 polymer ?
#
loop_
_entity_poly.entity_id
_entity_poly.type
_entity_poly.pdbx_seq_one_letter_code
_entity_poly.pdbx_strand_id
1 'polypeptide(L)' 'MTATAERMPALYLSHGAPPLADDPVWPGELAAWSAGLPRPRAILMVSAHWE' A
#
# COMPACT_ATOMS: atom_id res chain seq x y z
N MET A 1 -9.00 -10.74 -9.97
CA MET A 1 -9.14 -11.78 -8.94
C MET A 1 -9.90 -11.19 -7.76
N THR A 2 -11.23 -11.09 -7.89
CA THR A 2 -12.10 -10.59 -6.81
C THR A 2 -12.38 -11.73 -5.85
N ALA A 3 -11.51 -11.89 -4.85
CA ALA A 3 -11.85 -12.68 -3.68
C ALA A 3 -13.00 -11.98 -2.95
N THR A 4 -14.05 -12.72 -2.61
CA THR A 4 -15.08 -12.31 -1.66
C THR A 4 -14.38 -11.95 -0.34
N ALA A 5 -14.24 -10.66 -0.07
CA ALA A 5 -13.46 -10.20 1.08
C ALA A 5 -14.25 -10.40 2.39
N GLU A 6 -14.29 -11.63 2.89
CA GLU A 6 -14.66 -11.87 4.30
C GLU A 6 -13.63 -11.26 5.26
N ARG A 7 -12.39 -11.01 4.78
CA ARG A 7 -11.30 -10.42 5.55
C ARG A 7 -10.44 -9.48 4.69
N MET A 8 -10.08 -8.33 5.25
CA MET A 8 -9.16 -7.38 4.61
C MET A 8 -7.74 -7.95 4.53
N PRO A 9 -6.98 -7.67 3.45
CA PRO A 9 -5.60 -8.11 3.34
C PRO A 9 -4.69 -7.38 4.34
N ALA A 10 -3.68 -8.09 4.84
CA ALA A 10 -2.53 -7.49 5.48
C ALA A 10 -1.43 -7.30 4.43
N LEU A 11 -0.78 -6.15 4.44
CA LEU A 11 0.23 -5.77 3.45
C LEU A 11 1.56 -5.51 4.15
N TYR A 12 2.64 -6.03 3.59
CA TYR A 12 4.00 -5.63 3.94
C TYR A 12 4.58 -4.85 2.77
N LEU A 13 4.98 -3.60 3.03
CA LEU A 13 5.57 -2.73 2.03
C LEU A 13 6.87 -2.15 2.59
N SER A 14 7.97 -2.35 1.88
CA SER A 14 9.17 -1.55 2.12
C SER A 14 8.87 -0.12 1.68
N HIS A 15 9.06 0.86 2.58
CA HIS A 15 8.88 2.27 2.21
C HIS A 15 9.97 2.77 1.23
N GLY A 16 11.02 1.97 1.00
CA GLY A 16 12.11 2.26 0.08
C GLY A 16 12.94 3.49 0.47
N ALA A 17 13.81 3.94 -0.42
CA ALA A 17 14.62 5.14 -0.19
C ALA A 17 13.79 6.41 -0.42
N PRO A 18 14.05 7.52 0.30
CA PRO A 18 13.32 8.78 0.12
C PRO A 18 13.17 9.27 -1.33
N PRO A 19 14.15 9.11 -2.25
CA PRO A 19 14.01 9.56 -3.64
C PRO A 19 12.90 8.88 -4.46
N LEU A 20 12.38 7.73 -4.01
CA LEU A 20 11.26 7.08 -4.70
C LEU A 20 9.99 7.92 -4.69
N ALA A 21 9.86 8.88 -3.77
CA ALA A 21 8.73 9.81 -3.77
C ALA A 21 8.66 10.67 -5.05
N ASP A 22 9.83 11.00 -5.63
CA ASP A 22 9.97 11.85 -6.81
C ASP A 22 10.23 11.05 -8.10
N ASP A 23 10.24 9.71 -8.02
CA ASP A 23 10.44 8.85 -9.18
C ASP A 23 9.29 9.03 -10.19
N PRO A 24 9.58 9.14 -11.51
CA PRO A 24 8.56 9.46 -12.50
C PRO A 24 7.53 8.35 -12.75
N VAL A 25 7.78 7.12 -12.26
CA VAL A 25 6.97 5.93 -12.53
C VAL A 25 6.38 5.35 -11.24
N TRP A 26 7.20 5.19 -10.21
CA TRP A 26 6.86 4.45 -9.00
C TRP A 26 5.55 4.90 -8.30
N PRO A 27 5.28 6.20 -8.08
CA PRO A 27 4.01 6.63 -7.48
C PRO A 27 2.79 6.20 -8.29
N GLY A 28 2.90 6.21 -9.62
CA GLY A 28 1.84 5.80 -10.54
C GLY A 28 1.57 4.30 -10.48
N GLU A 29 2.63 3.47 -10.42
CA GLU A 29 2.52 2.02 -10.27
C GLU A 29 1.90 1.64 -8.92
N LEU A 30 2.34 2.29 -7.83
CA LEU A 30 1.80 2.06 -6.50
C LEU A 30 0.30 2.42 -6.43
N ALA A 31 -0.09 3.54 -7.06
CA ALA A 31 -1.48 3.95 -7.16
C ALA A 31 -2.33 2.93 -7.95
N ALA A 32 -1.86 2.51 -9.12
CA ALA A 32 -2.56 1.54 -9.97
C ALA A 32 -2.73 0.18 -9.28
N TRP A 33 -1.70 -0.30 -8.58
CA TRP A 33 -1.79 -1.52 -7.77
C TRP A 33 -2.80 -1.37 -6.63
N SER A 34 -2.73 -0.27 -5.87
CA SER A 34 -3.61 -0.05 -4.71
C SER A 34 -5.08 0.10 -5.08
N ALA A 35 -5.39 0.58 -6.30
CA ALA A 35 -6.75 0.72 -6.81
C ALA A 35 -7.49 -0.64 -6.97
N GLY A 36 -6.74 -1.75 -7.04
CA GLY A 36 -7.30 -3.10 -7.08
C GLY A 36 -7.69 -3.68 -5.71
N LEU A 37 -7.39 -2.97 -4.61
CA LEU A 37 -7.65 -3.45 -3.24
C LEU A 37 -9.09 -3.09 -2.79
N PRO A 38 -9.73 -3.93 -1.94
CA PRO A 38 -10.99 -3.56 -1.32
C PRO A 38 -10.81 -2.29 -0.46
N ARG A 39 -11.80 -1.39 -0.49
CA ARG A 39 -11.71 -0.12 0.24
C ARG A 39 -11.83 -0.35 1.76
N PRO A 40 -10.79 -0.01 2.56
CA PRO A 40 -10.86 -0.13 4.01
C PRO A 40 -11.75 0.96 4.63
N ARG A 41 -12.33 0.66 5.80
CA ARG A 41 -12.93 1.68 6.69
C ARG A 41 -11.88 2.46 7.49
N ALA A 42 -10.76 1.81 7.79
CA ALA A 42 -9.61 2.37 8.51
C ALA A 42 -8.34 1.60 8.14
N ILE A 43 -7.18 2.22 8.28
CA ILE A 43 -5.86 1.60 8.05
C ILE A 43 -5.10 1.61 9.37
N LEU A 44 -4.64 0.44 9.81
CA LEU A 44 -3.62 0.33 10.85
C LEU A 44 -2.26 0.29 10.16
N MET A 45 -1.41 1.26 10.43
CA MET A 45 -0.04 1.30 9.94
C MET A 45 0.91 0.91 11.07
N VAL A 46 1.92 0.11 10.75
CA VAL A 46 3.04 -0.20 11.64
C VAL A 46 4.29 0.17 10.86
N SER A 47 5.11 1.06 11.41
CA SER A 47 6.28 1.61 10.75
C SER A 47 7.54 1.23 11.51
N ALA A 48 8.60 0.88 10.78
CA ALA A 48 9.92 0.65 11.36
C ALA A 48 10.54 1.93 11.98
N HIS A 49 9.99 3.10 11.68
CA HIS A 49 10.46 4.39 12.19
C HIS A 49 9.63 4.92 13.38
N TRP A 50 8.66 4.16 13.88
CA TRP A 50 7.88 4.53 15.06
C TRP A 50 8.39 3.76 16.27
N GLU A 51 8.77 4.51 17.32
CA GLU A 51 9.17 4.01 18.64
C GLU A 51 8.06 4.23 19.68
#